data_AF-A0A5N9BN50-F1
#
_entry.id   AF-A0A5N9BN50-F1
#
_cell.length_a   1.000
_cell.length_b   1.000
_cell.length_c   1.000
_cell.angle_alpha   90.00
_cell.angle_beta   90.00
_cell.angle_gamma   90.00
#
_symmetry.space_group_name_H-M   'P 1'
#
loop_
_entity.id
_entity.type
_entity.pdbx_description
1 polymer ?
#
loop_
_entity_poly.entity_id
_entity_poly.type
_entity_poly.pdbx_seq_one_letter_code
_entity_poly.pdbx_strand_id
1 'polypeptide(L)'
;MAANLQIPSIYRASALWTVMGLFGLALGLLLLVFDGTVFAFVEWMVEISHSGPNTISSETATAVRDGIDTWAWAGFVVAAIALPLGNGSFRVWLTKALWPIAGRQETDSLPPDRYGPLFFLTLIAVFIFAVMAHWALRTHSDTDWLEGEDGLSEWWSVATYLVAAGLAGATFWALRATKHTKLRYLYLVMAVGFFLGAMEEISWGQRLFGWGTPSAIEQINFQDETTLHNVNFANNIIFEMLFWGSALGMVAGFWRLTANLRGLSDRMRLFLPSLSMAPALMMILVWRTGDIWESANIARLFMDHYNHGPRGSEVPEAMLSLCIIIFTVTNLQKARYLGRQLTTVATGKIEPTKENA
;
A
#
# COMPACT_ATOMS: atom_id res chain seq x y z
N MET A 1 16.26 -30.95 -20.68
CA MET A 1 16.88 -30.28 -19.51
C MET A 1 15.86 -29.31 -18.95
N ALA A 2 15.24 -29.62 -17.81
CA ALA A 2 14.42 -28.64 -17.11
C ALA A 2 15.36 -27.52 -16.65
N ALA A 3 15.25 -26.32 -17.24
CA ALA A 3 15.91 -25.14 -16.71
C ALA A 3 15.61 -25.11 -15.20
N ASN A 4 16.65 -24.98 -14.38
CA ASN A 4 16.53 -24.92 -12.93
C ASN A 4 15.63 -23.72 -12.58
N LEU A 5 14.32 -23.95 -12.47
CA LEU A 5 13.35 -22.95 -12.07
C LEU A 5 13.76 -22.50 -10.67
N GLN A 6 14.42 -21.35 -10.58
CA GLN A 6 14.89 -20.84 -9.29
C GLN A 6 13.71 -20.26 -8.52
N ILE A 7 13.05 -21.13 -7.75
CA ILE A 7 11.93 -20.80 -6.87
C ILE A 7 12.37 -19.80 -5.77
N PRO A 8 11.56 -18.75 -5.44
CA PRO A 8 11.83 -17.86 -4.30
C PRO A 8 11.91 -18.56 -2.93
N SER A 9 12.69 -18.02 -2.00
CA SER A 9 13.09 -18.66 -0.72
C SER A 9 11.87 -18.91 0.13
N ILE A 10 10.97 -17.92 0.18
CA ILE A 10 9.77 -18.02 0.98
C ILE A 10 8.96 -19.25 0.54
N TYR A 11 8.93 -19.59 -0.75
CA TYR A 11 8.24 -20.77 -1.26
C TYR A 11 8.93 -22.10 -0.91
N ARG A 12 10.20 -22.12 -0.50
CA ARG A 12 10.92 -23.37 -0.16
C ARG A 12 10.72 -23.80 1.29
N ALA A 13 10.26 -22.92 2.17
CA ALA A 13 10.12 -23.17 3.60
C ALA A 13 8.83 -23.95 3.94
N SER A 14 8.71 -25.19 3.45
CA SER A 14 7.51 -26.03 3.61
C SER A 14 7.06 -26.16 5.06
N ALA A 15 7.99 -26.47 5.95
CA ALA A 15 7.71 -26.65 7.37
C ALA A 15 7.26 -25.34 8.02
N LEU A 16 7.86 -24.21 7.65
CA LEU A 16 7.47 -22.90 8.17
C LEU A 16 6.03 -22.56 7.80
N TRP A 17 5.63 -22.75 6.54
CA TRP A 17 4.25 -22.51 6.10
C TRP A 17 3.25 -23.41 6.81
N THR A 18 3.56 -24.69 6.94
CA THR A 18 2.69 -25.62 7.68
C THR A 18 2.56 -25.21 9.15
N VAL A 19 3.68 -24.86 9.81
CA VAL A 19 3.68 -24.42 11.21
C VAL A 19 2.88 -23.13 11.38
N MET A 20 3.09 -22.13 10.51
CA MET A 20 2.32 -20.88 10.54
C MET A 20 0.83 -21.14 10.34
N GLY A 21 0.47 -22.01 9.39
CA GLY A 21 -0.92 -22.34 9.10
C GLY A 21 -1.61 -23.10 10.22
N LEU A 22 -0.92 -24.08 10.83
CA LEU A 22 -1.42 -24.81 11.99
C LEU A 22 -1.53 -23.91 13.23
N PHE A 23 -0.55 -23.03 13.45
CA PHE A 23 -0.60 -22.05 14.52
C PHE A 23 -1.79 -21.10 14.35
N GLY A 24 -1.98 -20.52 13.16
CA GLY A 24 -3.12 -19.66 12.86
C GLY A 24 -4.45 -20.38 13.06
N LEU A 25 -4.56 -21.63 12.60
CA LEU A 25 -5.78 -22.44 12.77
C LEU A 25 -6.06 -22.74 14.25
N ALA A 26 -5.03 -23.12 15.01
CA ALA A 26 -5.16 -23.43 16.43
C ALA A 26 -5.54 -22.18 17.23
N LEU A 27 -4.88 -21.05 16.97
CA LEU A 27 -5.21 -19.77 17.60
C LEU A 27 -6.64 -19.33 17.25
N GLY A 28 -7.02 -19.39 15.97
CA GLY A 28 -8.36 -19.03 15.51
C GLY A 28 -9.44 -19.89 16.16
N LEU A 29 -9.26 -21.21 16.21
CA LEU A 29 -10.19 -22.12 16.89
C LEU A 29 -10.24 -21.89 18.41
N LEU A 30 -9.09 -21.63 19.04
CA LEU A 30 -9.03 -21.36 20.48
C LEU A 30 -9.82 -20.10 20.82
N LEU A 31 -9.60 -19.01 20.08
CA LEU A 31 -10.31 -17.74 20.32
C LEU A 31 -11.79 -17.84 19.94
N LEU A 32 -12.16 -18.59 18.91
CA LEU A 32 -13.56 -18.80 18.52
C LEU A 32 -14.34 -19.65 19.53
N VAL A 33 -13.74 -20.71 20.08
CA VAL A 33 -14.42 -21.67 20.97
C VAL A 33 -14.38 -21.23 22.43
N PHE A 34 -13.31 -20.55 22.84
CA PHE A 34 -13.07 -20.14 24.23
C PHE A 34 -13.08 -18.62 24.41
N ASP A 35 -13.76 -17.89 23.53
CA ASP A 35 -13.91 -16.42 23.56
C ASP A 35 -14.25 -15.89 24.97
N GLY A 36 -15.26 -16.47 25.61
CA GLY A 36 -15.73 -16.06 26.94
C GLY A 36 -14.72 -16.38 28.05
N THR A 37 -13.96 -17.46 27.91
CA THR A 37 -12.91 -17.83 28.89
C THR A 37 -11.70 -16.91 28.75
N VAL A 38 -11.31 -16.58 27.51
CA VAL A 38 -10.24 -15.63 27.22
C VAL A 38 -10.63 -14.24 27.71
N PHE A 39 -11.87 -13.81 27.46
CA PHE A 39 -12.39 -12.55 27.99
C PHE A 39 -12.32 -12.49 29.52
N ALA A 40 -12.82 -13.53 30.21
CA ALA A 40 -12.78 -13.59 31.67
C ALA A 40 -11.36 -13.58 32.23
N PHE A 41 -10.40 -14.20 31.52
CA PHE A 41 -8.99 -14.15 31.89
C PHE A 41 -8.39 -12.74 31.75
N VAL A 42 -8.72 -12.03 30.67
CA VAL A 42 -8.31 -10.63 30.48
C VAL A 42 -8.91 -9.73 31.56
N GLU A 43 -10.19 -9.93 31.87
CA GLU A 43 -10.88 -9.22 32.96
C GLU A 43 -10.18 -9.42 34.30
N TRP A 44 -9.90 -10.67 34.66
CA TRP A 44 -9.15 -11.02 35.86
C TRP A 44 -7.75 -10.40 35.91
N MET A 45 -7.03 -10.36 34.79
CA MET A 45 -5.71 -9.71 34.70
C MET A 45 -5.78 -8.20 34.97
N VAL A 46 -6.79 -7.53 34.43
CA VAL A 46 -7.01 -6.09 34.64
C VAL A 46 -7.35 -5.82 36.10
N GLU A 47 -8.23 -6.61 36.71
CA GLU A 47 -8.59 -6.51 38.13
C GLU A 47 -7.38 -6.65 39.05
N ILE A 48 -6.46 -7.59 38.78
CA ILE A 48 -5.24 -7.78 39.59
C ILE A 48 -4.24 -6.64 39.41
N SER A 49 -4.20 -6.02 38.23
CA SER A 49 -3.25 -4.94 37.94
C SER A 49 -3.56 -3.61 38.64
N HIS A 50 -4.80 -3.42 39.15
CA HIS A 50 -5.23 -2.18 39.78
C HIS A 50 -5.35 -2.37 41.30
N SER A 51 -4.84 -1.40 42.07
CA SER A 51 -5.00 -1.36 43.53
C SER A 51 -6.36 -0.77 43.93
N GLY A 52 -7.47 -1.38 43.50
CA GLY A 52 -8.84 -0.97 43.86
C GLY A 52 -9.93 -1.71 43.05
N PRO A 53 -11.21 -1.67 43.49
CA PRO A 53 -12.32 -2.31 42.77
C PRO A 53 -12.72 -1.47 41.55
N ASN A 54 -11.98 -1.62 40.45
CA ASN A 54 -12.34 -1.03 39.16
C ASN A 54 -12.85 -2.14 38.26
N THR A 55 -14.16 -2.21 38.06
CA THR A 55 -14.77 -3.01 37.01
C THR A 55 -14.42 -2.41 35.65
N ILE A 56 -14.09 -3.24 34.67
CA ILE A 56 -13.86 -2.80 33.29
C ILE A 56 -15.09 -2.03 32.80
N SER A 57 -14.90 -0.86 32.18
CA SER A 57 -16.00 -0.10 31.60
C SER A 57 -16.67 -0.89 30.47
N SER A 58 -17.94 -0.64 30.18
CA SER A 58 -18.63 -1.30 29.05
C SER A 58 -17.93 -1.09 27.71
N GLU A 59 -17.30 0.06 27.53
CA GLU A 59 -16.54 0.42 26.34
C GLU A 59 -15.26 -0.43 26.23
N THR A 60 -14.46 -0.51 27.30
CA THR A 60 -13.25 -1.34 27.32
C THR A 60 -13.57 -2.83 27.18
N ALA A 61 -14.67 -3.29 27.79
CA ALA A 61 -15.14 -4.66 27.63
C ALA A 61 -15.51 -4.98 26.18
N THR A 62 -16.15 -4.04 25.48
CA THR A 62 -16.47 -4.18 24.05
C THR A 62 -15.21 -4.26 23.20
N ALA A 63 -14.25 -3.35 23.43
CA ALA A 63 -12.98 -3.35 22.71
C ALA A 63 -12.16 -4.65 22.89
N VAL A 64 -12.18 -5.24 24.10
CA VAL A 64 -11.53 -6.54 24.36
C VAL A 64 -12.22 -7.67 23.58
N ARG A 65 -13.56 -7.68 23.53
CA ARG A 65 -14.32 -8.67 22.75
C ARG A 65 -14.04 -8.56 21.26
N ASP A 66 -14.08 -7.34 20.73
CA ASP A 66 -13.76 -7.07 19.33
C ASP A 66 -12.32 -7.47 18.99
N GLY A 67 -11.38 -7.26 19.92
CA GLY A 67 -10.02 -7.76 19.80
C GLY A 67 -9.96 -9.29 19.69
N ILE A 68 -10.62 -10.01 20.58
CA ILE A 68 -10.67 -11.49 20.55
C ILE A 68 -11.21 -11.98 19.20
N ASP A 69 -12.31 -11.41 18.72
CA ASP A 69 -12.91 -11.78 17.43
C ASP A 69 -11.98 -11.47 16.25
N THR A 70 -11.35 -10.29 16.26
CA THR A 70 -10.39 -9.87 15.22
C THR A 70 -9.20 -10.82 15.12
N TRP A 71 -8.61 -11.18 16.26
CA TRP A 71 -7.50 -12.14 16.31
C TRP A 71 -7.91 -13.56 15.93
N ALA A 72 -9.16 -13.96 16.22
CA ALA A 72 -9.70 -15.25 15.78
C ALA A 72 -9.74 -15.34 14.24
N TRP A 73 -10.32 -14.31 13.60
CA TRP A 73 -10.40 -14.23 12.13
C TRP A 73 -9.03 -14.09 11.47
N ALA A 74 -8.11 -13.32 12.07
CA ALA A 74 -6.73 -13.24 11.61
C ALA A 74 -6.06 -14.62 11.58
N GLY A 75 -6.28 -15.44 12.63
CA GLY A 75 -5.81 -16.83 12.69
C GLY A 75 -6.31 -17.68 11.53
N PHE A 76 -7.61 -17.61 11.22
CA PHE A 76 -8.20 -18.33 10.09
C PHE A 76 -7.67 -17.86 8.74
N VAL A 77 -7.49 -16.56 8.53
CA VAL A 77 -6.89 -16.01 7.30
C VAL A 77 -5.46 -16.51 7.12
N VAL A 78 -4.65 -16.48 8.17
CA VAL A 78 -3.27 -17.02 8.15
C VAL A 78 -3.30 -18.51 7.79
N ALA A 79 -4.20 -19.30 8.38
CA ALA A 79 -4.36 -20.71 8.07
C ALA A 79 -4.74 -20.96 6.61
N ALA A 80 -5.73 -20.23 6.10
CA ALA A 80 -6.22 -20.36 4.73
C ALA A 80 -5.14 -20.06 3.67
N ILE A 81 -4.20 -19.17 3.97
CA ILE A 81 -3.08 -18.83 3.07
C ILE A 81 -1.91 -19.80 3.26
N ALA A 82 -1.50 -20.05 4.50
CA ALA A 82 -0.27 -20.76 4.81
C ALA A 82 -0.39 -22.29 4.63
N LEU A 83 -1.53 -22.91 4.93
CA LEU A 83 -1.70 -24.36 4.80
C LEU A 83 -1.57 -24.84 3.34
N PRO A 84 -2.19 -24.20 2.32
CA PRO A 84 -1.92 -24.54 0.92
C PRO A 84 -0.45 -24.39 0.55
N LEU A 85 0.24 -23.36 1.03
CA LEU A 85 1.67 -23.14 0.80
C LEU A 85 2.55 -24.17 1.52
N GLY A 86 2.08 -24.81 2.58
CA GLY A 86 2.72 -25.98 3.18
C GLY A 86 2.77 -27.19 2.23
N ASN A 87 1.79 -27.33 1.33
CA ASN A 87 1.72 -28.43 0.38
C ASN A 87 2.72 -28.25 -0.78
N GLY A 88 3.61 -29.23 -0.98
CA GLY A 88 4.62 -29.21 -2.05
C GLY A 88 4.00 -29.22 -3.46
N SER A 89 3.00 -30.07 -3.69
CA SER A 89 2.31 -30.19 -4.98
C SER A 89 1.58 -28.91 -5.37
N PHE A 90 0.91 -28.27 -4.41
CA PHE A 90 0.24 -26.99 -4.63
C PHE A 90 1.25 -25.90 -5.03
N ARG A 91 2.38 -25.78 -4.34
CA ARG A 91 3.44 -24.82 -4.70
C ARG A 91 4.03 -25.07 -6.08
N VAL A 92 4.24 -26.33 -6.47
CA VAL A 92 4.73 -26.67 -7.82
C VAL A 92 3.70 -26.25 -8.88
N TRP A 93 2.42 -26.54 -8.65
CA TRP A 93 1.34 -26.11 -9.52
C TRP A 93 1.28 -24.57 -9.64
N LEU A 94 1.27 -23.87 -8.51
CA LEU A 94 1.23 -22.41 -8.46
C LEU A 94 2.44 -21.78 -9.17
N THR A 95 3.63 -22.35 -8.97
CA THR A 95 4.85 -21.90 -9.65
C THR A 95 4.74 -22.05 -11.16
N LYS A 96 4.26 -23.20 -11.65
CA LYS A 96 4.07 -23.43 -13.09
C LYS A 96 3.05 -22.46 -13.68
N ALA A 97 1.99 -22.15 -12.94
CA ALA A 97 0.97 -21.20 -13.35
C ALA A 97 1.52 -19.76 -13.46
N LEU A 98 2.36 -19.34 -12.50
CA LEU A 98 2.90 -17.97 -12.44
C LEU A 98 4.16 -17.76 -13.30
N TRP A 99 4.94 -18.82 -13.57
CA TRP A 99 6.22 -18.72 -14.27
C TRP A 99 6.18 -17.97 -15.60
N PRO A 100 5.20 -18.16 -16.50
CA PRO A 100 5.14 -17.45 -17.78
C PRO A 100 5.05 -15.92 -17.65
N ILE A 101 4.61 -15.45 -16.48
CA ILE A 101 4.38 -14.03 -16.19
C ILE A 101 5.50 -13.48 -15.31
N ALA A 102 5.91 -14.23 -14.27
CA ALA A 102 6.81 -13.76 -13.23
C ALA A 102 8.28 -14.14 -13.45
N GLY A 103 8.56 -15.27 -14.12
CA GLY A 103 9.92 -15.75 -14.35
C GLY A 103 10.63 -14.90 -15.40
N ARG A 104 11.91 -14.59 -15.16
CA ARG A 104 12.76 -13.90 -16.13
C ARG A 104 12.90 -14.70 -17.41
N GLN A 105 12.66 -14.04 -18.53
CA GLN A 105 12.83 -14.58 -19.88
C GLN A 105 14.15 -14.10 -20.49
N GLU A 106 14.65 -14.79 -21.52
CA GLU A 106 15.88 -14.39 -22.24
C GLU A 106 15.80 -12.97 -22.82
N THR A 107 14.60 -12.54 -23.17
CA THR A 107 14.33 -11.22 -23.73
C THR A 107 14.17 -10.13 -22.66
N ASP A 108 14.35 -10.45 -21.37
CA ASP A 108 14.24 -9.49 -20.26
C ASP A 108 15.59 -8.85 -19.92
N SER A 109 15.62 -7.52 -19.93
CA SER A 109 16.86 -6.72 -19.87
C SER A 109 16.95 -5.79 -18.66
N LEU A 110 15.89 -5.59 -17.87
CA LEU A 110 16.01 -4.73 -16.68
C LEU A 110 17.03 -5.33 -15.70
N PRO A 111 17.81 -4.49 -15.00
CA PRO A 111 18.61 -4.92 -13.86
C PRO A 111 17.73 -5.12 -12.61
N PRO A 112 18.14 -5.97 -11.65
CA PRO A 112 17.50 -6.04 -10.34
C PRO A 112 17.53 -4.68 -9.65
N ASP A 113 16.58 -4.45 -8.75
CA ASP A 113 16.55 -3.21 -7.97
C ASP A 113 17.81 -3.07 -7.12
N ARG A 114 18.34 -1.84 -7.07
CA ARG A 114 19.46 -1.48 -6.19
C ARG A 114 18.98 -0.45 -5.19
N TYR A 115 19.29 -0.69 -3.92
CA TYR A 115 18.99 0.22 -2.82
C TYR A 115 20.31 0.76 -2.29
N GLY A 116 20.56 2.04 -2.53
CA GLY A 116 21.77 2.75 -2.09
C GLY A 116 21.49 3.78 -0.99
N PRO A 117 22.44 4.65 -0.65
CA PRO A 117 22.29 5.69 0.36
C PRO A 117 21.05 6.57 0.15
N LEU A 118 20.69 6.87 -1.10
CA LEU A 118 19.51 7.67 -1.44
C LEU A 118 18.19 7.02 -0.97
N PHE A 119 18.09 5.68 -0.98
CA PHE A 119 16.92 4.98 -0.45
C PHE A 119 16.79 5.20 1.06
N PHE A 120 17.89 5.06 1.80
CA PHE A 120 17.89 5.28 3.25
C PHE A 120 17.64 6.74 3.62
N LEU A 121 18.18 7.69 2.83
CA LEU A 121 17.88 9.11 2.99
C LEU A 121 16.38 9.39 2.79
N THR A 122 15.77 8.78 1.77
CA THR A 122 14.32 8.92 1.51
C THR A 122 13.50 8.33 2.65
N LEU A 123 13.88 7.16 3.17
CA LEU A 123 13.28 6.55 4.36
C LEU A 123 13.33 7.49 5.57
N ILE A 124 14.49 8.08 5.85
CA ILE A 124 14.66 9.02 6.97
C ILE A 124 13.81 10.28 6.75
N ALA A 125 13.80 10.83 5.54
CA ALA A 125 13.00 12.01 5.22
C ALA A 125 11.50 11.77 5.40
N VAL A 126 10.98 10.61 4.97
CA VAL A 126 9.59 10.20 5.18
C VAL A 126 9.26 10.10 6.65
N PHE A 127 10.14 9.50 7.44
CA PHE A 127 9.95 9.39 8.88
C PHE A 127 9.93 10.76 9.57
N ILE A 128 10.87 11.65 9.23
CA ILE A 128 10.90 13.03 9.75
C ILE A 128 9.62 13.77 9.38
N PHE A 129 9.18 13.70 8.12
CA PHE A 129 7.94 14.31 7.67
C PHE A 129 6.73 13.80 8.46
N ALA A 130 6.60 12.47 8.61
CA ALA A 130 5.50 11.87 9.36
C ALA A 130 5.46 12.35 10.83
N VAL A 131 6.62 12.41 11.49
CA VAL A 131 6.72 12.91 12.86
C VAL A 131 6.34 14.40 12.94
N MET A 132 6.86 15.24 12.03
CA MET A 132 6.55 16.67 12.02
C MET A 132 5.07 16.93 11.74
N ALA A 133 4.48 16.24 10.76
CA ALA A 133 3.07 16.37 10.42
C ALA A 133 2.18 15.92 11.60
N HIS A 134 2.50 14.79 12.22
CA HIS A 134 1.81 14.32 13.43
C HIS A 134 1.81 15.38 14.54
N TRP A 135 2.97 15.97 14.81
CA TRP A 135 3.09 17.02 15.83
C TRP A 135 2.29 18.27 15.43
N ALA A 136 2.45 18.77 14.21
CA ALA A 136 1.77 19.96 13.71
C ALA A 136 0.24 19.87 13.84
N LEU A 137 -0.35 18.76 13.36
CA LEU A 137 -1.79 18.49 13.43
C LEU A 137 -2.34 18.39 14.84
N ARG A 138 -1.48 18.12 15.83
CA ARG A 138 -1.91 17.97 17.23
C ARG A 138 -1.70 19.24 18.06
N THR A 139 -0.73 20.08 17.72
CA THR A 139 -0.46 21.34 18.45
C THR A 139 -1.29 22.53 18.00
N HIS A 140 -1.85 22.52 16.79
CA HIS A 140 -2.64 23.63 16.27
C HIS A 140 -4.11 23.28 16.24
N SER A 141 -4.95 24.17 16.78
CA SER A 141 -6.41 24.02 16.79
C SER A 141 -7.08 24.54 15.51
N ASP A 142 -6.33 25.28 14.69
CA ASP A 142 -6.74 25.76 13.37
C ASP A 142 -5.86 25.07 12.32
N THR A 143 -6.41 24.03 11.72
CA THR A 143 -5.76 23.22 10.68
C THR A 143 -6.37 23.46 9.31
N ASP A 144 -7.32 24.40 9.15
CA ASP A 144 -8.05 24.63 7.90
C ASP A 144 -7.13 25.02 6.73
N TRP A 145 -6.05 25.75 7.01
CA TRP A 145 -5.04 26.10 5.98
C TRP A 145 -4.28 24.88 5.43
N LEU A 146 -4.28 23.76 6.17
CA LEU A 146 -3.59 22.52 5.83
C LEU A 146 -4.57 21.42 5.39
N GLU A 147 -5.66 21.23 6.11
CA GLU A 147 -6.65 20.14 5.95
C GLU A 147 -8.00 20.60 5.37
N GLY A 148 -8.27 21.90 5.37
CA GLY A 148 -9.55 22.45 4.89
C GLY A 148 -9.67 22.38 3.37
N GLU A 149 -10.88 22.65 2.87
CA GLU A 149 -11.12 22.81 1.43
C GLU A 149 -10.23 23.92 0.87
N ASP A 150 -9.56 23.65 -0.26
CA ASP A 150 -8.49 24.47 -0.85
C ASP A 150 -7.23 24.63 0.03
N GLY A 151 -7.08 23.81 1.06
CA GLY A 151 -5.91 23.72 1.90
C GLY A 151 -4.66 23.23 1.15
N LEU A 152 -3.51 23.32 1.81
CA LEU A 152 -2.24 22.92 1.20
C LEU A 152 -2.21 21.44 0.79
N SER A 153 -2.91 20.56 1.52
CA SER A 153 -2.99 19.12 1.23
C SER A 153 -3.69 18.83 -0.12
N GLU A 154 -4.84 19.45 -0.38
CA GLU A 154 -5.59 19.27 -1.63
C GLU A 154 -4.77 19.70 -2.83
N TRP A 155 -4.21 20.92 -2.81
CA TRP A 155 -3.36 21.41 -3.90
C TRP A 155 -2.12 20.54 -4.11
N TRP A 156 -1.57 19.96 -3.05
CA TRP A 156 -0.47 19.01 -3.15
C TRP A 156 -0.91 17.69 -3.82
N SER A 157 -2.08 17.16 -3.46
CA SER A 157 -2.67 15.98 -4.08
C SER A 157 -2.94 16.23 -5.57
N VAL A 158 -3.55 17.37 -5.92
CA VAL A 158 -3.79 17.81 -7.31
C VAL A 158 -2.49 17.85 -8.11
N ALA A 159 -1.48 18.57 -7.60
CA ALA A 159 -0.19 18.70 -8.27
C ALA A 159 0.46 17.33 -8.48
N THR A 160 0.43 16.49 -7.45
CA THR A 160 1.01 15.13 -7.50
C THR A 160 0.30 14.27 -8.53
N TYR A 161 -1.04 14.25 -8.53
CA TYR A 161 -1.82 13.49 -9.49
C TYR A 161 -1.60 13.96 -10.93
N LEU A 162 -1.53 15.27 -11.19
CA LEU A 162 -1.21 15.79 -12.52
C LEU A 162 0.20 15.42 -12.99
N VAL A 163 1.21 15.55 -12.12
CA VAL A 163 2.58 15.12 -12.42
C VAL A 163 2.62 13.62 -12.69
N ALA A 164 1.94 12.81 -11.87
CA ALA A 164 1.85 11.37 -12.03
C ALA A 164 1.16 10.98 -13.34
N ALA A 165 0.08 11.67 -13.72
CA ALA A 165 -0.60 11.48 -15.00
C ALA A 165 0.36 11.73 -16.17
N GLY A 166 1.12 12.82 -16.14
CA GLY A 166 2.15 13.14 -17.13
C GLY A 166 3.25 12.07 -17.21
N LEU A 167 3.77 11.62 -16.06
CA LEU A 167 4.81 10.58 -15.99
C LEU A 167 4.30 9.21 -16.47
N ALA A 168 3.09 8.83 -16.10
CA ALA A 168 2.44 7.60 -16.58
C ALA A 168 2.19 7.68 -18.09
N GLY A 169 1.71 8.82 -18.61
CA GLY A 169 1.58 9.07 -20.04
C GLY A 169 2.92 8.97 -20.77
N ALA A 170 3.97 9.59 -20.23
CA ALA A 170 5.33 9.46 -20.78
C ALA A 170 5.82 8.01 -20.76
N THR A 171 5.43 7.21 -19.75
CA THR A 171 5.75 5.78 -19.66
C THR A 171 5.01 4.98 -20.74
N PHE A 172 3.72 5.28 -20.98
CA PHE A 172 2.96 4.74 -22.12
C PHE A 172 3.67 4.99 -23.45
N TRP A 173 4.14 6.23 -23.67
CA TRP A 173 4.89 6.59 -24.86
C TRP A 173 6.24 5.86 -24.95
N ALA A 174 6.99 5.77 -23.86
CA ALA A 174 8.29 5.08 -23.83
C ALA A 174 8.17 3.58 -24.11
N LEU A 175 7.10 2.94 -23.62
CA LEU A 175 6.85 1.51 -23.84
C LEU A 175 6.38 1.18 -25.27
N ARG A 176 6.04 2.17 -26.12
CA ARG A 176 5.50 1.95 -27.48
C ARG A 176 6.41 1.12 -28.39
N ALA A 177 7.72 1.23 -28.20
CA ALA A 177 8.72 0.54 -28.99
C ALA A 177 9.09 -0.83 -28.40
N THR A 178 8.53 -1.20 -27.25
CA THR A 178 8.87 -2.42 -26.51
C THR A 178 7.83 -3.53 -26.74
N LYS A 179 8.18 -4.77 -26.37
CA LYS A 179 7.26 -5.93 -26.39
C LYS A 179 6.12 -5.85 -25.35
N HIS A 180 6.09 -4.84 -24.48
CA HIS A 180 5.21 -4.77 -23.31
C HIS A 180 3.87 -4.06 -23.57
N THR A 181 3.17 -4.38 -24.66
CA THR A 181 1.92 -3.69 -25.08
C THR A 181 0.82 -3.68 -24.01
N LYS A 182 0.64 -4.76 -23.25
CA LYS A 182 -0.36 -4.79 -22.15
C LYS A 182 -0.04 -3.79 -21.05
N LEU A 183 1.24 -3.71 -20.65
CA LEU A 183 1.67 -2.73 -19.64
C LEU A 183 1.57 -1.31 -20.16
N ARG A 184 1.88 -1.09 -21.44
CA ARG A 184 1.66 0.21 -22.08
C ARG A 184 0.23 0.70 -21.84
N TYR A 185 -0.79 -0.09 -22.17
CA TYR A 185 -2.18 0.31 -21.94
C TYR A 185 -2.56 0.43 -20.46
N LEU A 186 -1.96 -0.37 -19.57
CA LEU A 186 -2.11 -0.15 -18.13
C LEU A 186 -1.64 1.24 -17.73
N TYR A 187 -0.48 1.70 -18.21
CA TYR A 187 0.03 3.05 -17.93
C TYR A 187 -0.83 4.16 -18.53
N LEU A 188 -1.53 3.90 -19.64
CA LEU A 188 -2.54 4.84 -20.17
C LEU A 188 -3.74 4.94 -19.23
N VAL A 189 -4.26 3.80 -18.76
CA VAL A 189 -5.36 3.77 -17.79
C VAL A 189 -4.96 4.45 -16.49
N MET A 190 -3.73 4.23 -16.01
CA MET A 190 -3.20 4.94 -14.84
C MET A 190 -3.08 6.45 -15.08
N ALA A 191 -2.61 6.88 -16.27
CA ALA A 191 -2.51 8.30 -16.58
C ALA A 191 -3.88 8.98 -16.57
N VAL A 192 -4.89 8.34 -17.15
CA VAL A 192 -6.28 8.81 -17.11
C VAL A 192 -6.81 8.79 -15.67
N GLY A 193 -6.58 7.72 -14.92
CA GLY A 193 -7.02 7.61 -13.53
C GLY A 193 -6.43 8.69 -12.63
N PHE A 194 -5.13 8.98 -12.74
CA PHE A 194 -4.51 10.08 -12.00
C PHE A 194 -5.02 11.44 -12.45
N PHE A 195 -5.25 11.65 -13.75
CA PHE A 195 -5.85 12.90 -14.23
C PHE A 195 -7.25 13.10 -13.65
N LEU A 196 -8.10 12.07 -13.68
CA LEU A 196 -9.44 12.11 -13.09
C LEU A 196 -9.37 12.37 -11.59
N GLY A 197 -8.46 11.71 -10.86
CA GLY A 197 -8.22 11.98 -9.45
C GLY A 197 -7.87 13.45 -9.20
N ALA A 198 -6.96 14.03 -9.99
CA ALA A 198 -6.65 15.46 -9.88
C ALA A 198 -7.84 16.36 -10.15
N MET A 199 -8.75 15.98 -11.06
CA MET A 199 -9.96 16.75 -11.35
C MET A 199 -10.96 16.64 -10.20
N GLU A 200 -11.14 15.46 -9.61
CA GLU A 200 -11.97 15.29 -8.40
C GLU A 200 -11.47 16.20 -7.27
N GLU A 201 -10.16 16.24 -7.02
CA GLU A 201 -9.56 17.08 -5.96
C GLU A 201 -9.73 18.61 -6.17
N ILE A 202 -10.00 19.09 -7.39
CA ILE A 202 -10.32 20.51 -7.67
C ILE A 202 -11.79 20.73 -8.02
N SER A 203 -12.64 19.76 -7.70
CA SER A 203 -14.08 19.80 -7.99
C SER A 203 -14.37 20.07 -9.46
N TRP A 204 -13.58 19.42 -10.31
CA TRP A 204 -13.55 19.55 -11.77
C TRP A 204 -13.31 20.97 -12.29
N GLY A 205 -12.81 21.87 -11.44
CA GLY A 205 -12.64 23.28 -11.72
C GLY A 205 -13.85 24.14 -11.35
N GLN A 206 -14.86 23.58 -10.68
CA GLN A 206 -16.05 24.32 -10.22
C GLN A 206 -15.65 25.59 -9.46
N ARG A 207 -14.76 25.46 -8.48
CA ARG A 207 -14.30 26.59 -7.67
C ARG A 207 -13.52 27.64 -8.48
N LEU A 208 -12.81 27.20 -9.53
CA LEU A 208 -12.02 28.09 -10.41
C LEU A 208 -12.87 28.89 -11.39
N PHE A 209 -13.96 28.30 -11.88
CA PHE A 209 -14.80 28.90 -12.94
C PHE A 209 -16.19 29.32 -12.45
N GLY A 210 -16.57 28.98 -11.22
CA GLY A 210 -17.76 29.46 -10.53
C GLY A 210 -19.08 28.94 -11.09
N TRP A 211 -19.12 27.74 -11.69
CA TRP A 211 -20.41 27.13 -12.05
C TRP A 211 -21.10 26.51 -10.83
N GLY A 212 -22.42 26.40 -10.86
CA GLY A 212 -23.19 25.78 -9.77
C GLY A 212 -23.14 24.26 -9.82
N THR A 213 -23.33 23.62 -8.66
CA THR A 213 -23.39 22.15 -8.54
C THR A 213 -24.63 21.60 -9.25
N PRO A 214 -24.49 20.55 -10.08
CA PRO A 214 -25.63 19.92 -10.70
C PRO A 214 -26.61 19.37 -9.65
N SER A 215 -27.92 19.59 -9.85
CA SER A 215 -28.99 19.12 -8.95
C SER A 215 -29.01 17.62 -8.69
N ALA A 216 -28.39 16.81 -9.56
CA ALA A 216 -28.22 15.37 -9.37
C ALA A 216 -27.13 15.02 -8.34
N ILE A 217 -26.14 15.91 -8.13
CA ILE A 217 -25.03 15.74 -7.18
C ILE A 217 -25.35 16.45 -5.86
N GLU A 218 -26.00 17.62 -5.92
CA GLU A 218 -26.45 18.40 -4.74
C GLU A 218 -27.25 17.57 -3.72
N GLN A 219 -27.98 16.54 -4.18
CA GLN A 219 -28.77 15.67 -3.29
C GLN A 219 -27.94 14.68 -2.46
N ILE A 220 -26.69 14.42 -2.84
CA ILE A 220 -25.83 13.38 -2.25
C ILE A 220 -24.45 13.89 -1.79
N ASN A 221 -24.08 15.10 -2.22
CA ASN A 221 -22.84 15.79 -1.89
C ASN A 221 -23.11 16.79 -0.76
N PHE A 222 -22.30 16.77 0.30
CA PHE A 222 -22.51 17.58 1.50
C PHE A 222 -21.81 18.94 1.48
N GLN A 223 -21.06 19.23 0.42
CA GLN A 223 -20.21 20.43 0.28
C GLN A 223 -20.62 21.31 -0.90
N ASP A 224 -21.80 21.08 -1.49
CA ASP A 224 -22.28 21.79 -2.68
C ASP A 224 -21.23 21.80 -3.80
N GLU A 225 -20.55 20.67 -4.03
CA GLU A 225 -19.50 20.54 -5.05
C GLU A 225 -19.82 19.49 -6.12
N THR A 226 -19.21 19.65 -7.29
CA THR A 226 -19.24 18.71 -8.41
C THR A 226 -18.15 17.66 -8.19
N THR A 227 -18.24 16.93 -7.07
CA THR A 227 -17.29 15.87 -6.72
C THR A 227 -18.03 14.60 -6.33
N LEU A 228 -17.41 13.45 -6.61
CA LEU A 228 -17.90 12.14 -6.18
C LEU A 228 -17.24 11.72 -4.86
N HIS A 229 -16.05 12.23 -4.53
CA HIS A 229 -15.36 11.89 -3.28
C HIS A 229 -16.00 12.51 -2.01
N ASN A 230 -16.87 13.53 -2.15
CA ASN A 230 -17.56 14.20 -1.03
C ASN A 230 -18.92 13.55 -0.69
N VAL A 231 -19.24 12.43 -1.34
CA VAL A 231 -20.40 11.60 -0.98
C VAL A 231 -20.03 10.74 0.22
N ASN A 232 -20.89 10.67 1.24
CA ASN A 232 -20.59 10.03 2.54
C ASN A 232 -20.00 8.60 2.43
N PHE A 233 -20.41 7.82 1.42
CA PHE A 233 -19.88 6.48 1.18
C PHE A 233 -18.43 6.48 0.67
N ALA A 234 -18.02 7.50 -0.11
CA ALA A 234 -16.71 7.57 -0.72
C ALA A 234 -15.58 7.67 0.31
N ASN A 235 -15.77 8.40 1.41
CA ASN A 235 -14.78 8.51 2.49
C ASN A 235 -14.40 7.15 3.10
N ASN A 236 -15.39 6.31 3.38
CA ASN A 236 -15.16 4.95 3.90
C ASN A 236 -14.44 4.07 2.87
N ILE A 237 -14.80 4.17 1.59
CA ILE A 237 -14.11 3.40 0.54
C ILE A 237 -12.66 3.89 0.40
N ILE A 238 -12.39 5.20 0.38
CA ILE A 238 -11.05 5.75 0.26
C ILE A 238 -10.19 5.28 1.43
N PHE A 239 -10.74 5.32 2.64
CA PHE A 239 -10.08 4.80 3.83
C PHE A 239 -9.67 3.34 3.66
N GLU A 240 -10.61 2.47 3.29
CA GLU A 240 -10.38 1.03 3.09
C GLU A 240 -9.41 0.76 1.92
N MET A 241 -9.53 1.51 0.82
CA MET A 241 -8.64 1.41 -0.34
C MET A 241 -7.21 1.81 0.03
N LEU A 242 -7.01 2.84 0.83
CA LEU A 242 -5.69 3.25 1.30
C LEU A 242 -5.07 2.16 2.18
N PHE A 243 -5.84 1.59 3.12
CA PHE A 243 -5.35 0.51 3.98
C PHE A 243 -5.02 -0.76 3.20
N TRP A 244 -6.00 -1.35 2.51
CA TRP A 244 -5.81 -2.60 1.78
C TRP A 244 -4.88 -2.46 0.59
N GLY A 245 -4.93 -1.32 -0.11
CA GLY A 245 -3.99 -0.99 -1.18
C GLY A 245 -2.56 -0.92 -0.68
N SER A 246 -2.32 -0.34 0.50
CA SER A 246 -1.00 -0.28 1.12
C SER A 246 -0.52 -1.64 1.61
N ALA A 247 -1.40 -2.45 2.19
CA ALA A 247 -1.10 -3.82 2.62
C ALA A 247 -0.68 -4.68 1.42
N LEU A 248 -1.49 -4.67 0.35
CA LEU A 248 -1.19 -5.36 -0.90
C LEU A 248 0.11 -4.84 -1.53
N GLY A 249 0.31 -3.52 -1.52
CA GLY A 249 1.53 -2.88 -2.01
C GLY A 249 2.78 -3.35 -1.25
N MET A 250 2.69 -3.48 0.07
CA MET A 250 3.80 -3.95 0.91
C MET A 250 4.13 -5.42 0.65
N VAL A 251 3.11 -6.28 0.58
CA VAL A 251 3.27 -7.70 0.23
C VAL A 251 3.90 -7.83 -1.16
N ALA A 252 3.42 -7.07 -2.13
CA ALA A 252 3.92 -7.06 -3.50
C ALA A 252 5.38 -6.56 -3.58
N GLY A 253 5.73 -5.52 -2.82
CA GLY A 253 7.08 -4.98 -2.75
C GLY A 253 8.08 -5.97 -2.13
N PHE A 254 7.67 -6.65 -1.05
CA PHE A 254 8.47 -7.70 -0.43
C PHE A 254 8.65 -8.91 -1.35
N TRP A 255 7.59 -9.29 -2.08
CA TRP A 255 7.68 -10.34 -3.08
C TRP A 255 8.65 -9.93 -4.21
N ARG A 256 8.55 -8.71 -4.74
CA ARG A 256 9.48 -8.19 -5.75
C ARG A 256 10.93 -8.23 -5.26
N LEU A 257 11.21 -7.80 -4.02
CA LEU A 257 12.55 -7.87 -3.43
C LEU A 257 13.12 -9.29 -3.47
N THR A 258 12.36 -10.27 -2.96
CA THR A 258 12.82 -11.66 -2.85
C THR A 258 12.87 -12.38 -4.21
N ALA A 259 12.04 -11.98 -5.16
CA ALA A 259 12.02 -12.54 -6.52
C ALA A 259 13.10 -11.92 -7.43
N ASN A 260 13.46 -10.64 -7.23
CA ASN A 260 14.53 -9.98 -7.98
C ASN A 260 15.88 -10.72 -7.85
N LEU A 261 16.17 -11.25 -6.66
CA LEU A 261 17.38 -12.04 -6.39
C LEU A 261 17.45 -13.35 -7.20
N ARG A 262 16.37 -13.74 -7.88
CA ARG A 262 16.23 -15.05 -8.56
C ARG A 262 15.76 -14.96 -10.00
N GLY A 263 15.73 -13.75 -10.56
CA GLY A 263 15.28 -13.51 -11.92
C GLY A 263 13.78 -13.29 -12.03
N LEU A 264 13.31 -12.14 -11.55
CA LEU A 264 11.97 -11.61 -11.84
C LEU A 264 11.91 -11.02 -13.25
N SER A 265 10.78 -11.17 -13.96
CA SER A 265 10.58 -10.64 -15.32
C SER A 265 10.51 -9.11 -15.38
N ASP A 266 10.81 -8.54 -16.54
CA ASP A 266 10.68 -7.09 -16.78
C ASP A 266 9.23 -6.62 -16.56
N ARG A 267 8.26 -7.47 -16.93
CA ARG A 267 6.84 -7.18 -16.77
C ARG A 267 6.48 -6.98 -15.30
N MET A 268 6.95 -7.86 -14.41
CA MET A 268 6.66 -7.75 -12.99
C MET A 268 7.42 -6.59 -12.33
N ARG A 269 8.63 -6.26 -12.79
CA ARG A 269 9.37 -5.09 -12.27
C ARG A 269 8.75 -3.75 -12.65
N LEU A 270 8.00 -3.71 -13.75
CA LEU A 270 7.20 -2.56 -14.19
C LEU A 270 5.80 -2.53 -13.57
N PHE A 271 5.35 -3.60 -12.91
CA PHE A 271 4.01 -3.69 -12.34
C PHE A 271 4.02 -3.60 -10.81
N LEU A 272 4.87 -4.40 -10.15
CA LEU A 272 4.93 -4.47 -8.69
C LEU A 272 5.62 -3.22 -8.11
N PRO A 273 5.18 -2.71 -6.95
CA PRO A 273 5.83 -1.58 -6.28
C PRO A 273 7.25 -1.93 -5.82
N SER A 274 8.12 -0.92 -5.76
CA SER A 274 9.49 -1.06 -5.25
C SER A 274 9.48 -1.06 -3.72
N LEU A 275 10.48 -1.67 -3.08
CA LEU A 275 10.66 -1.56 -1.62
C LEU A 275 10.90 -0.09 -1.19
N SER A 276 11.33 0.77 -2.11
CA SER A 276 11.40 2.24 -1.95
C SER A 276 10.11 2.87 -1.42
N MET A 277 8.96 2.25 -1.68
CA MET A 277 7.65 2.74 -1.23
C MET A 277 7.26 2.20 0.16
N ALA A 278 7.95 1.18 0.67
CA ALA A 278 7.60 0.51 1.93
C ALA A 278 7.46 1.46 3.14
N PRO A 279 8.30 2.51 3.29
CA PRO A 279 8.16 3.43 4.42
C PRO A 279 6.84 4.20 4.39
N ALA A 280 6.47 4.73 3.22
CA ALA A 280 5.23 5.47 3.03
C ALA A 280 4.01 4.54 3.16
N LEU A 281 4.07 3.33 2.58
CA LEU A 281 3.01 2.33 2.74
C LEU A 281 2.83 1.91 4.21
N MET A 282 3.92 1.78 4.97
CA MET A 282 3.85 1.48 6.40
C MET A 282 3.17 2.62 7.16
N MET A 283 3.51 3.86 6.85
CA MET A 283 2.88 5.02 7.47
C MET A 283 1.37 5.07 7.18
N ILE A 284 0.94 4.80 5.95
CA ILE A 284 -0.49 4.70 5.62
C ILE A 284 -1.15 3.58 6.44
N LEU A 285 -0.52 2.41 6.54
CA LEU A 285 -1.07 1.29 7.31
C LEU A 285 -1.25 1.62 8.78
N VAL A 286 -0.29 2.32 9.40
CA VAL A 286 -0.36 2.77 10.79
C VAL A 286 -1.48 3.80 11.01
N TRP A 287 -1.70 4.70 10.04
CA TRP A 287 -2.67 5.79 10.13
C TRP A 287 -4.10 5.37 9.74
N ARG A 288 -4.23 4.42 8.81
CA ARG A 288 -5.50 3.96 8.24
C ARG A 288 -5.89 2.57 8.72
N THR A 289 -5.38 2.12 9.87
CA THR A 289 -5.89 0.90 10.50
C THR A 289 -7.27 1.23 11.03
N GLY A 290 -8.31 0.94 10.25
CA GLY A 290 -9.70 1.34 10.57
C GLY A 290 -10.24 0.70 11.84
N ASP A 291 -11.50 1.01 12.15
CA ASP A 291 -12.21 0.52 13.34
C ASP A 291 -12.12 -1.02 13.48
N ILE A 292 -12.10 -1.74 12.35
CA ILE A 292 -12.04 -3.21 12.30
C ILE A 292 -10.71 -3.78 12.85
N TRP A 293 -9.61 -3.02 12.78
CA TRP A 293 -8.27 -3.48 13.18
C TRP A 293 -7.65 -2.61 14.27
N GLU A 294 -8.37 -1.62 14.78
CA GLU A 294 -7.90 -0.72 15.85
C GLU A 294 -7.41 -1.51 17.06
N SER A 295 -8.19 -2.49 17.50
CA SER A 295 -7.89 -3.40 18.62
C SER A 295 -6.70 -4.34 18.37
N ALA A 296 -6.23 -4.47 17.12
CA ALA A 296 -5.09 -5.30 16.74
C ALA A 296 -3.84 -4.50 16.38
N ASN A 297 -3.93 -3.17 16.24
CA ASN A 297 -2.78 -2.33 15.92
C ASN A 297 -2.09 -1.81 17.19
N ILE A 298 -1.07 -2.55 17.63
CA ILE A 298 -0.25 -2.21 18.80
C ILE A 298 0.33 -0.78 18.71
N ALA A 299 0.75 -0.32 17.53
CA ALA A 299 1.33 1.01 17.38
C ALA A 299 0.26 2.10 17.61
N ARG A 300 -0.93 1.91 17.04
CA ARG A 300 -2.08 2.81 17.25
C ARG A 300 -2.54 2.78 18.70
N LEU A 301 -2.74 1.61 19.29
CA LEU A 301 -3.10 1.45 20.70
C LEU A 301 -2.12 2.15 21.65
N PHE A 302 -0.81 2.01 21.40
CA PHE A 302 0.22 2.71 22.17
C PHE A 302 0.10 4.22 22.02
N MET A 303 -0.08 4.72 20.79
CA MET A 303 -0.26 6.15 20.52
C MET A 303 -1.52 6.71 21.20
N ASP A 304 -2.65 6.01 21.07
CA ASP A 304 -3.94 6.41 21.66
C ASP A 304 -3.90 6.41 23.18
N HIS A 305 -3.18 5.47 23.80
CA HIS A 305 -2.97 5.44 25.26
C HIS A 305 -2.33 6.73 25.79
N TYR A 306 -1.42 7.33 25.03
CA TYR A 306 -0.82 8.62 25.39
C TYR A 306 -1.59 9.83 24.82
N ASN A 307 -2.78 9.62 24.26
CA ASN A 307 -3.56 10.63 23.55
C ASN A 307 -2.76 11.28 22.40
N HIS A 308 -1.99 10.45 21.71
CA HIS A 308 -1.11 10.80 20.56
C HIS A 308 -1.52 10.00 19.32
N GLY A 309 -2.79 9.61 19.23
CA GLY A 309 -3.37 8.94 18.07
C GLY A 309 -3.19 9.75 16.78
N PRO A 310 -3.10 9.08 15.62
CA PRO A 310 -3.12 9.74 14.32
C PRO A 310 -4.41 10.56 14.12
N ARG A 311 -4.30 11.74 13.52
CA ARG A 311 -5.44 12.62 13.16
C ARG A 311 -5.32 13.05 11.70
N GLY A 312 -6.44 13.46 11.11
CA GLY A 312 -6.49 13.94 9.74
C GLY A 312 -6.25 12.87 8.68
N SER A 313 -6.56 13.21 7.43
CA SER A 313 -6.42 12.34 6.25
C SER A 313 -5.20 12.66 5.39
N GLU A 314 -4.52 13.76 5.68
CA GLU A 314 -3.49 14.42 4.87
C GLU A 314 -2.18 13.66 4.93
N VAL A 315 -1.81 13.11 6.09
CA VAL A 315 -0.59 12.31 6.21
C VAL A 315 -0.69 11.06 5.32
N PRO A 316 -1.76 10.25 5.38
CA PRO A 316 -1.99 9.16 4.41
C PRO A 316 -1.98 9.59 2.95
N GLU A 317 -2.60 10.72 2.62
CA GLU A 317 -2.67 11.24 1.25
C GLU A 317 -1.32 11.73 0.74
N ALA A 318 -0.53 12.40 1.57
CA ALA A 318 0.85 12.79 1.28
C ALA A 318 1.74 11.55 1.08
N MET A 319 1.55 10.50 1.89
CA MET A 319 2.26 9.23 1.72
C MET A 319 1.85 8.49 0.45
N LEU A 320 0.56 8.52 0.08
CA LEU A 320 0.07 7.98 -1.18
C LEU A 320 0.68 8.75 -2.37
N SER A 321 0.67 10.07 -2.29
CA SER A 321 1.28 10.97 -3.27
C SER A 321 2.76 10.63 -3.49
N LEU A 322 3.51 10.46 -2.41
CA LEU A 322 4.91 10.03 -2.49
C LEU A 322 5.06 8.64 -3.16
N CYS A 323 4.21 7.68 -2.78
CA CYS A 323 4.18 6.35 -3.40
C CYS A 323 3.97 6.44 -4.92
N ILE A 324 3.00 7.24 -5.36
CA ILE A 324 2.65 7.44 -6.77
C ILE A 324 3.82 8.06 -7.53
N ILE A 325 4.47 9.09 -6.99
CA ILE A 325 5.63 9.73 -7.61
C ILE A 325 6.80 8.75 -7.73
N ILE A 326 7.16 8.06 -6.65
CA ILE A 326 8.24 7.04 -6.67
C ILE A 326 7.92 5.98 -7.74
N PHE A 327 6.70 5.49 -7.78
CA PHE A 327 6.28 4.47 -8.74
C PHE A 327 6.38 4.96 -10.20
N THR A 328 5.81 6.12 -10.50
CA THR A 328 5.75 6.66 -11.86
C THR A 328 7.11 7.09 -12.38
N VAL A 329 7.93 7.76 -11.55
CA VAL A 329 9.30 8.16 -11.93
C VAL A 329 10.17 6.94 -12.21
N THR A 330 10.19 5.95 -11.30
CA THR A 330 11.06 4.78 -11.45
C THR A 330 10.64 3.94 -12.66
N ASN A 331 9.35 3.83 -12.95
CA ASN A 331 8.89 3.07 -14.10
C ASN A 331 9.07 3.80 -15.44
N LEU A 332 9.03 5.13 -15.46
CA LEU A 332 9.43 5.90 -16.64
C LEU A 332 10.92 5.70 -16.97
N GLN A 333 11.79 5.70 -15.95
CA GLN A 333 13.23 5.44 -16.13
C GLN A 333 13.47 4.04 -16.71
N LYS A 334 12.80 3.02 -16.18
CA LYS A 334 12.87 1.64 -16.70
C LYS A 334 12.34 1.53 -18.13
N ALA A 335 11.20 2.15 -18.43
CA ALA A 335 10.63 2.12 -19.78
C ALA A 335 11.57 2.77 -20.82
N ARG A 336 12.19 3.91 -20.46
CA ARG A 336 13.21 4.56 -21.30
C ARG A 336 14.46 3.69 -21.47
N TYR A 337 14.91 3.02 -20.41
CA TYR A 337 16.02 2.07 -20.48
C TYR A 337 15.72 0.93 -21.48
N LEU A 338 14.55 0.31 -21.39
CA LEU A 338 14.11 -0.73 -22.32
C LEU A 338 14.06 -0.23 -23.78
N GLY A 339 13.53 0.98 -23.99
CA GLY A 339 13.51 1.62 -25.30
C GLY A 339 14.91 1.83 -25.88
N ARG A 340 15.87 2.30 -25.08
CA ARG A 340 17.27 2.47 -25.52
C ARG A 340 17.95 1.14 -25.86
N GLN A 341 17.75 0.11 -25.05
CA GLN A 341 18.33 -1.21 -25.31
C GLN A 341 17.90 -1.78 -26.67
N LEU A 342 16.62 -1.61 -27.04
CA LEU A 342 16.12 -2.03 -28.34
C LEU A 342 16.76 -1.26 -29.51
N THR A 343 16.95 0.06 -29.35
CA THR A 343 17.64 0.88 -30.35
C THR A 343 19.12 0.48 -30.50
N THR A 344 19.81 0.22 -29.39
CA THR A 344 21.20 -0.25 -29.37
C THR A 344 21.36 -1.57 -30.12
N VAL A 345 20.49 -2.55 -29.84
CA VAL A 345 20.49 -3.85 -30.54
C VAL A 345 20.20 -3.68 -32.03
N ALA A 346 19.25 -2.81 -32.40
CA ALA A 346 18.89 -2.57 -33.80
C ALA A 346 19.98 -1.83 -34.60
N THR A 347 20.77 -0.96 -33.96
CA THR A 347 21.77 -0.10 -34.63
C THR A 347 23.21 -0.63 -34.53
N GLY A 348 23.46 -1.65 -33.70
CA GLY A 348 24.80 -2.21 -33.46
C GLY A 348 25.77 -1.27 -32.74
N LYS A 349 25.31 -0.10 -32.28
CA LYS A 349 26.12 0.88 -31.54
C LYS A 349 25.95 0.69 -30.04
N ILE A 350 27.00 0.24 -29.36
CA ILE A 350 27.06 0.24 -27.90
C ILE A 350 27.16 1.70 -27.44
N GLU A 351 26.05 2.30 -27.01
CA GLU A 351 26.10 3.58 -26.30
C GLU A 351 26.77 3.37 -24.93
N PRO A 352 27.78 4.17 -24.55
CA PRO A 352 28.40 4.06 -23.25
C PRO A 352 27.39 4.41 -22.16
N THR A 353 27.08 3.45 -21.28
CA THR A 353 26.31 3.67 -20.06
C THR A 353 27.04 4.67 -19.17
N LYS A 354 26.49 5.87 -19.01
CA LYS A 354 26.88 6.85 -17.98
C LYS A 354 26.40 6.39 -16.59
N GLU A 355 26.91 5.26 -16.10
CA GLU A 355 26.50 4.69 -14.80
C GLU A 355 27.69 4.44 -13.86
N ASN A 356 28.77 5.20 -14.05
CA ASN A 356 29.85 5.36 -13.06
C ASN A 356 30.02 6.86 -12.75
N ALA A 357 29.13 7.42 -11.93
CA ALA A 357 29.35 8.63 -11.14
C ALA A 357 28.36 8.64 -9.97
#